data_AF-A0A7W0TFK4-F1
#
_entry.id   AF-A0A7W0TFK4-F1
#
_cell.length_a   1.000
_cell.length_b   1.000
_cell.length_c   1.000
_cell.angle_alpha   90.00
_cell.angle_beta   90.00
_cell.angle_gamma   90.00
#
_symmetry.space_group_name_H-M   'P 1'
#
loop_
_entity.id
_entity.type
_entity.pdbx_description
1 polymer ?
#
loop_
_entity_poly.entity_id
_entity_poly.type
_entity_poly.pdbx_seq_one_letter_code
_entity_poly.pdbx_strand_id
1 'polypeptide(L)'
;MEDEEKRGGRPAYKVYRSRPRFLRRREDADASATGLKALRGPDASPPEYEVHRTGPRLPKLPSRPSVGGPRRRLSPGRVLKWLLIALVGWFALSGALFMISAQIQRGDLADEVGPELGNGPYPLTGANTILVLGSDARSEGLAEPGSGGPGRSDSIMLLRIGGGANASLSIARDTVVEIPGHGTDKINAAYAFGGPALATRTVKQFLGVEINHVVEVSFENFPQLIDALGGVTYKGGCVRSKINGGRSNGGTTLRLKRGSTEIDGDQAL
;
A
#
# COMPACT_ATOMS: atom_id res chain seq x y z
N MET A 1 80.18 31.65 -46.90
CA MET A 1 79.78 32.60 -45.86
C MET A 1 78.26 32.58 -45.86
N GLU A 2 77.67 31.61 -45.16
CA GLU A 2 77.39 31.72 -43.70
C GLU A 2 76.33 32.83 -43.53
N ASP A 3 75.09 32.54 -43.15
CA ASP A 3 74.79 31.98 -41.83
C ASP A 3 73.41 31.31 -41.71
N GLU A 4 73.39 30.53 -40.65
CA GLU A 4 72.43 29.62 -40.06
C GLU A 4 71.21 30.32 -39.39
N GLU A 5 70.24 29.51 -38.94
CA GLU A 5 69.37 29.78 -37.78
C GLU A 5 68.21 30.82 -37.97
N LYS A 6 66.93 30.59 -37.64
CA LYS A 6 66.25 29.77 -36.62
C LYS A 6 64.84 29.39 -37.10
N ARG A 7 64.51 28.09 -37.06
CA ARG A 7 63.11 27.63 -37.03
C ARG A 7 62.52 27.98 -35.66
N GLY A 8 61.75 29.07 -35.60
CA GLY A 8 60.96 29.41 -34.42
C GLY A 8 59.86 28.37 -34.15
N GLY A 9 60.11 27.46 -33.22
CA GLY A 9 59.11 26.54 -32.69
C GLY A 9 57.97 27.32 -32.05
N ARG A 10 56.72 26.95 -32.38
CA ARG A 10 55.53 27.57 -31.77
C ARG A 10 55.54 27.28 -30.26
N PRO A 11 55.37 28.28 -29.37
CA PRO A 11 55.33 28.01 -27.94
C PRO A 11 54.09 27.18 -27.60
N ALA A 12 54.28 26.15 -26.79
CA ALA A 12 53.21 25.33 -26.25
C ALA A 12 52.36 26.17 -25.29
N TYR A 13 51.11 26.46 -25.66
CA TYR A 13 50.18 27.11 -24.75
C TYR A 13 49.29 26.07 -24.06
N LYS A 14 49.16 26.19 -22.73
CA LYS A 14 48.21 25.38 -21.95
C LYS A 14 46.80 25.92 -22.16
N VAL A 15 45.93 25.09 -22.73
CA VAL A 15 44.49 25.37 -22.81
C VAL A 15 43.85 25.06 -21.45
N TYR A 16 43.52 26.10 -20.69
CA TYR A 16 42.67 25.95 -19.51
C TYR A 16 41.20 25.89 -19.95
N ARG A 17 40.59 24.70 -19.85
CA ARG A 17 39.13 24.59 -19.91
C ARG A 17 38.55 24.92 -18.53
N SER A 18 37.86 26.04 -18.41
CA SER A 18 37.00 26.29 -17.25
C SER A 18 35.79 25.36 -17.32
N ARG A 19 35.66 24.45 -16.34
CA ARG A 19 34.41 23.72 -16.10
C ARG A 19 33.38 24.70 -15.54
N PRO A 20 32.10 24.65 -15.97
CA PRO A 20 31.08 25.48 -15.35
C PRO A 20 30.82 24.98 -13.93
N ARG A 21 31.34 25.72 -12.93
CA ARG A 21 31.00 25.51 -11.52
C ARG A 21 29.58 26.01 -11.30
N PHE A 22 28.62 25.10 -11.28
CA PHE A 22 27.31 25.36 -10.70
C PHE A 22 27.47 25.41 -9.18
N LEU A 23 26.98 26.50 -8.59
CA LEU A 23 26.90 26.78 -7.14
C LEU A 23 28.23 27.16 -6.47
N ARG A 24 28.58 28.45 -6.52
CA ARG A 24 29.35 29.07 -5.43
C ARG A 24 28.85 30.49 -5.17
N ARG A 25 28.67 30.75 -3.88
CA ARG A 25 28.08 31.90 -3.22
C ARG A 25 28.89 33.18 -3.52
N ARG A 26 28.18 34.31 -3.52
CA ARG A 26 28.57 35.65 -3.99
C ARG A 26 29.55 36.37 -3.05
N GLU A 27 30.57 35.69 -2.53
CA GLU A 27 31.49 36.23 -1.51
C GLU A 27 32.96 36.34 -1.99
N ASP A 28 33.35 35.76 -3.13
CA ASP A 28 34.76 35.71 -3.56
C ASP A 28 35.18 36.76 -4.62
N ALA A 29 34.24 37.59 -5.10
CA ALA A 29 34.56 38.61 -6.11
C ALA A 29 35.45 39.73 -5.55
N ASP A 30 35.34 40.00 -4.24
CA ASP A 30 36.11 41.06 -3.61
C ASP A 30 37.54 40.62 -3.26
N ALA A 31 37.77 39.32 -3.01
CA ALA A 31 39.09 38.81 -2.61
C ALA A 31 40.13 38.82 -3.74
N SER A 32 39.70 38.74 -5.01
CA SER A 32 40.62 38.73 -6.17
C SER A 32 40.96 40.13 -6.69
N ALA A 33 40.14 41.15 -6.38
CA ALA A 33 40.44 42.54 -6.69
C ALA A 33 41.50 43.15 -5.75
N THR A 34 41.62 42.63 -4.53
CA THR A 34 42.54 43.13 -3.50
C THR A 34 44.00 42.74 -3.78
N GLY A 35 44.24 41.54 -4.33
CA GLY A 35 45.59 41.06 -4.64
C GLY A 35 46.27 41.81 -5.79
N LEU A 36 45.50 42.30 -6.77
CA LEU A 36 46.06 43.03 -7.92
C LEU A 36 46.45 44.48 -7.57
N LYS A 37 45.82 45.07 -6.55
CA LYS A 37 46.16 46.41 -6.06
C LYS A 37 47.43 46.43 -5.20
N ALA A 38 47.80 45.32 -4.58
CA ALA A 38 48.97 45.23 -3.71
C ALA A 38 50.33 45.23 -4.45
N LEU A 39 50.33 45.08 -5.79
CA LEU A 39 51.54 45.10 -6.62
C LEU A 39 51.83 46.47 -7.26
N ARG A 40 51.01 47.49 -6.98
CA ARG A 40 51.14 48.82 -7.58
C ARG A 40 51.80 49.78 -6.59
N GLY A 41 53.09 50.06 -6.78
CA GLY A 41 53.82 51.06 -6.00
C GLY A 41 53.24 52.48 -6.15
N PRO A 42 53.45 53.37 -5.17
CA PRO A 42 52.70 54.62 -5.03
C PRO A 42 52.91 55.66 -6.14
N ASP A 43 53.93 55.52 -7.00
CA ASP A 43 54.30 56.57 -7.99
C ASP A 43 54.17 56.14 -9.47
N ALA A 44 53.42 55.08 -9.78
CA ALA A 44 53.23 54.64 -11.16
C ALA A 44 52.06 55.36 -11.86
N SER A 45 52.30 56.58 -12.35
CA SER A 45 51.47 57.21 -13.38
C SER A 45 51.43 56.33 -14.63
N PRO A 46 50.25 55.98 -15.18
CA PRO A 46 50.20 55.20 -16.41
C PRO A 46 50.83 56.00 -17.55
N PRO A 47 51.65 55.40 -18.43
CA PRO A 47 52.10 56.09 -19.63
C PRO A 47 50.88 56.46 -20.48
N GLU A 48 50.78 57.73 -20.86
CA GLU A 48 49.79 58.21 -21.81
C GLU A 48 50.19 57.69 -23.19
N TYR A 49 49.49 56.65 -23.65
CA TYR A 49 49.63 56.17 -25.02
C TYR A 49 48.45 56.74 -25.83
N GLU A 50 48.75 57.53 -26.86
CA GLU A 50 47.77 57.86 -27.88
C GLU A 50 47.43 56.60 -28.68
N VAL A 51 46.21 56.12 -28.54
CA VAL A 51 45.71 55.01 -29.36
C VAL A 51 45.39 55.54 -30.75
N HIS A 52 46.37 55.50 -31.65
CA HIS A 52 46.10 55.64 -33.08
C HIS A 52 45.26 54.44 -33.55
N ARG A 53 43.93 54.60 -33.54
CA ARG A 53 43.00 53.64 -34.17
C ARG A 53 42.96 53.87 -35.69
N THR A 54 44.04 53.56 -36.38
CA THR A 54 44.06 53.43 -37.84
C THR A 54 43.99 51.95 -38.21
N GLY A 55 42.82 51.36 -37.98
CA GLY A 55 42.46 50.04 -38.49
C GLY A 55 41.10 50.10 -39.17
N PRO A 56 40.91 49.41 -40.31
CA PRO A 56 39.62 49.39 -41.00
C PRO A 56 38.52 48.89 -40.05
N ARG A 57 37.39 49.62 -39.99
CA ARG A 57 36.22 49.24 -39.20
C ARG A 57 35.74 47.86 -39.67
N LEU A 58 35.98 46.83 -38.86
CA LEU A 58 35.38 45.51 -39.07
C LEU A 58 33.85 45.67 -39.09
N PRO A 59 33.14 45.06 -40.04
CA PRO A 59 31.69 45.12 -40.08
C PRO A 59 31.12 44.54 -38.78
N LYS A 60 30.13 45.25 -38.20
CA LYS A 60 29.38 44.81 -37.03
C LYS A 60 28.73 43.46 -37.36
N LEU A 61 29.22 42.37 -36.77
CA LEU A 61 28.53 41.09 -36.86
C LEU A 61 27.11 41.25 -36.31
N PRO A 62 26.07 40.73 -36.98
CA PRO A 62 24.72 40.79 -36.47
C PRO A 62 24.67 40.07 -35.11
N SER A 63 24.12 40.75 -34.12
CA SER A 63 23.84 40.19 -32.80
C SER A 63 22.97 38.94 -33.00
N ARG A 64 23.49 37.75 -32.65
CA ARG A 64 22.65 36.55 -32.59
C ARG A 64 21.49 36.83 -31.62
N PRO A 65 20.22 36.57 -32.00
CA PRO A 65 19.13 36.67 -31.04
C PRO A 65 19.43 35.72 -29.89
N SER A 66 19.45 36.24 -28.66
CA SER A 66 19.49 35.41 -27.48
C SER A 66 18.18 34.63 -27.44
N VAL A 67 18.23 33.34 -27.78
CA VAL A 67 17.12 32.42 -27.52
C VAL A 67 17.14 32.10 -26.02
N GLY A 68 16.83 33.12 -25.22
CA GLY A 68 16.48 32.98 -23.82
C GLY A 68 15.03 32.55 -23.74
N GLY A 69 14.74 31.28 -24.07
CA GLY A 69 13.42 30.72 -23.82
C GLY A 69 13.06 30.92 -22.34
N PRO A 70 11.84 31.35 -21.99
CA PRO A 70 11.45 31.54 -20.61
C PRO A 70 11.58 30.20 -19.89
N ARG A 71 12.57 30.07 -19.00
CA ARG A 71 12.62 28.99 -18.02
C ARG A 71 11.39 29.14 -17.13
N ARG A 72 10.29 28.47 -17.51
CA ARG A 72 9.04 28.44 -16.76
C ARG A 72 9.36 27.87 -15.38
N ARG A 73 9.59 28.76 -14.42
CA ARG A 73 9.72 28.39 -13.01
C ARG A 73 8.37 27.77 -12.63
N LEU A 74 8.38 26.47 -12.31
CA LEU A 74 7.18 25.79 -11.84
C LEU A 74 6.68 26.54 -10.61
N SER A 75 5.48 27.13 -10.69
CA SER A 75 4.92 27.79 -9.53
C SER A 75 4.58 26.72 -8.50
N PRO A 76 4.97 26.88 -7.22
CA PRO A 76 4.73 25.86 -6.19
C PRO A 76 3.25 25.50 -6.07
N GLY A 77 2.34 26.45 -6.34
CA GLY A 77 0.89 26.18 -6.39
C GLY A 77 0.44 25.25 -7.52
N ARG A 78 1.11 25.23 -8.69
CA ARG A 78 0.81 24.25 -9.75
C ARG A 78 1.30 22.86 -9.38
N VAL A 79 2.47 22.76 -8.77
CA VAL A 79 3.01 21.47 -8.30
C VAL A 79 2.10 20.87 -7.23
N LEU A 80 1.66 21.69 -6.26
CA LEU A 80 0.74 21.24 -5.22
C LEU A 80 -0.62 20.81 -5.79
N LYS A 81 -1.16 21.54 -6.78
CA LYS A 81 -2.40 21.16 -7.48
C LYS A 81 -2.26 19.80 -8.18
N TRP A 82 -1.16 19.57 -8.90
CA TRP A 82 -0.93 18.29 -9.58
C TRP A 82 -0.68 17.14 -8.59
N LEU A 83 0.01 17.40 -7.47
CA LEU A 83 0.16 16.43 -6.39
C LEU A 83 -1.19 16.05 -5.77
N LEU A 84 -2.08 17.02 -5.55
CA LEU A 84 -3.40 16.76 -4.97
C LEU A 84 -4.30 16.00 -5.95
N ILE A 85 -4.24 16.32 -7.25
CA ILE A 85 -4.93 15.55 -8.29
C ILE A 85 -4.38 14.11 -8.38
N ALA A 86 -3.06 13.95 -8.31
CA ALA A 86 -2.43 12.63 -8.32
C ALA A 86 -2.82 11.81 -7.07
N LEU A 87 -2.89 12.44 -5.90
CA LEU A 87 -3.33 11.82 -4.65
C LEU A 87 -4.78 11.36 -4.76
N VAL A 88 -5.68 12.23 -5.22
CA VAL A 88 -7.10 11.89 -5.41
C VAL A 88 -7.27 10.81 -6.46
N GLY A 89 -6.54 10.89 -7.58
CA GLY A 89 -6.52 9.86 -8.61
C GLY A 89 -6.01 8.52 -8.11
N TRP A 90 -4.97 8.53 -7.26
CA TRP A 90 -4.45 7.33 -6.61
C TRP A 90 -5.47 6.70 -5.67
N PHE A 91 -6.13 7.48 -4.82
CA PHE A 91 -7.20 6.99 -3.94
C PHE A 91 -8.40 6.47 -4.72
N ALA A 92 -8.80 7.15 -5.80
CA ALA A 92 -9.90 6.70 -6.65
C ALA A 92 -9.56 5.38 -7.38
N LEU A 93 -8.34 5.25 -7.90
CA LEU A 93 -7.86 4.02 -8.54
C LEU A 93 -7.76 2.87 -7.54
N SER A 94 -7.20 3.13 -6.36
CA SER A 94 -7.12 2.16 -5.26
C SER A 94 -8.51 1.71 -4.82
N GLY A 95 -9.45 2.65 -4.65
CA GLY A 95 -10.84 2.34 -4.33
C GLY A 95 -11.53 1.52 -5.42
N ALA A 96 -11.30 1.84 -6.70
CA ALA A 96 -11.85 1.07 -7.82
C ALA A 96 -11.28 -0.35 -7.87
N LEU A 97 -9.96 -0.52 -7.71
CA LEU A 97 -9.31 -1.83 -7.66
C LEU A 97 -9.80 -2.65 -6.46
N PHE A 98 -9.96 -2.02 -5.29
CA PHE A 98 -10.54 -2.65 -4.11
C PHE A 98 -11.98 -3.10 -4.35
N MET A 99 -12.82 -2.28 -4.99
CA MET A 99 -14.21 -2.64 -5.30
C MET A 99 -14.30 -3.80 -6.30
N ILE A 100 -13.44 -3.83 -7.32
CA ILE A 100 -13.35 -4.95 -8.28
C ILE A 100 -12.90 -6.22 -7.56
N SER A 101 -11.84 -6.14 -6.75
CA SER A 101 -11.37 -7.27 -5.94
C SER A 101 -12.46 -7.78 -4.98
N ALA A 102 -13.18 -6.87 -4.35
CA ALA A 102 -14.27 -7.20 -3.42
C ALA A 102 -15.48 -7.81 -4.13
N GLN A 103 -15.74 -7.46 -5.39
CA GLN A 103 -16.81 -8.07 -6.20
C GLN A 103 -16.48 -9.50 -6.63
N ILE A 104 -15.22 -9.79 -6.98
CA ILE A 104 -14.81 -11.13 -7.42
C ILE A 104 -14.97 -12.15 -6.27
N GLN A 105 -14.68 -11.77 -5.02
CA GLN A 105 -14.92 -12.61 -3.85
C GLN A 105 -16.40 -12.66 -3.43
N ARG A 106 -17.20 -11.64 -3.80
CA ARG A 106 -18.64 -11.61 -3.50
C ARG A 106 -19.47 -12.47 -4.45
N GLY A 107 -19.00 -12.71 -5.69
CA GLY A 107 -19.77 -13.38 -6.73
C GLY A 107 -20.25 -14.77 -6.33
N ASP A 108 -19.31 -15.67 -6.01
CA ASP A 108 -19.66 -17.08 -5.75
C ASP A 108 -20.53 -17.25 -4.48
N LEU A 109 -20.22 -16.55 -3.39
CA LEU A 109 -21.00 -16.65 -2.15
C LEU A 109 -22.37 -15.98 -2.24
N ALA A 110 -22.49 -14.85 -2.93
CA ALA A 110 -23.76 -14.16 -3.08
C ALA A 110 -24.71 -14.94 -4.00
N ASP A 111 -24.19 -15.58 -5.05
CA ASP A 111 -24.99 -16.40 -5.96
C ASP A 111 -25.44 -17.71 -5.29
N GLU A 112 -24.58 -18.32 -4.46
CA GLU A 112 -24.91 -19.55 -3.72
C GLU A 112 -25.93 -19.28 -2.59
N VAL A 113 -25.72 -18.26 -1.77
CA VAL A 113 -26.51 -18.01 -0.55
C VAL A 113 -27.70 -17.07 -0.80
N GLY A 114 -27.65 -16.26 -1.85
CA GLY A 114 -28.65 -15.25 -2.19
C GLY A 114 -30.11 -15.70 -2.10
N PRO A 115 -30.47 -16.91 -2.59
CA PRO A 115 -31.83 -17.43 -2.49
C PRO A 115 -32.34 -17.66 -1.06
N GLU A 116 -31.43 -17.87 -0.10
CA GLU A 116 -31.77 -18.20 1.28
C GLU A 116 -31.92 -16.94 2.18
N LEU A 117 -31.40 -15.80 1.71
CA LEU A 117 -31.39 -14.54 2.45
C LEU A 117 -32.77 -13.85 2.39
N GLY A 118 -33.22 -13.36 3.54
CA GLY A 118 -34.40 -12.52 3.63
C GLY A 118 -34.11 -11.09 3.19
N ASN A 119 -35.07 -10.44 2.54
CA ASN A 119 -35.01 -9.00 2.22
C ASN A 119 -34.90 -8.19 3.51
N GLY A 120 -33.67 -7.81 3.88
CA GLY A 120 -33.38 -7.01 5.05
C GLY A 120 -33.66 -5.53 4.79
N PRO A 121 -34.09 -4.75 5.80
CA PRO A 121 -34.05 -3.30 5.72
C PRO A 121 -32.61 -2.84 5.45
N TYR A 122 -32.43 -1.66 4.83
CA TYR A 122 -31.09 -1.13 4.57
C TYR A 122 -30.23 -1.15 5.84
N PRO A 123 -28.91 -1.42 5.74
CA PRO A 123 -28.01 -1.65 6.88
C PRO A 123 -27.99 -0.52 7.92
N LEU A 124 -28.44 0.68 7.54
CA LEU A 124 -28.45 1.88 8.37
C LEU A 124 -29.80 2.20 9.02
N THR A 125 -30.91 1.59 8.57
CA THR A 125 -32.26 2.00 8.96
C THR A 125 -33.07 0.94 9.68
N GLY A 126 -32.59 -0.31 9.74
CA GLY A 126 -33.29 -1.39 10.43
C GLY A 126 -32.36 -2.37 11.14
N ALA A 127 -32.96 -3.32 11.88
CA ALA A 127 -32.22 -4.41 12.51
C ALA A 127 -31.82 -5.44 11.44
N ASN A 128 -30.54 -5.77 11.40
CA ASN A 128 -29.98 -6.73 10.46
C ASN A 128 -29.45 -7.94 11.20
N THR A 129 -29.79 -9.12 10.70
CA THR A 129 -29.28 -10.40 11.18
C THR A 129 -28.19 -10.89 10.23
N ILE A 130 -26.98 -11.03 10.74
CA ILE A 130 -25.78 -11.44 10.01
C ILE A 130 -25.36 -12.81 10.56
N LEU A 131 -25.24 -13.81 9.68
CA LEU A 131 -24.66 -15.10 10.03
C LEU A 131 -23.18 -15.10 9.65
N VAL A 132 -22.33 -15.44 10.61
CA VAL A 132 -20.89 -15.59 10.43
C VAL A 132 -20.55 -17.08 10.46
N LEU A 133 -19.93 -17.55 9.38
CA LEU A 133 -19.48 -18.93 9.20
C LEU A 133 -17.95 -18.96 9.12
N GLY A 134 -17.29 -19.66 10.03
CA GLY A 134 -15.85 -19.95 9.96
C GLY A 134 -15.62 -21.31 9.34
N SER A 135 -14.94 -21.39 8.19
CA SER A 135 -14.68 -22.63 7.45
C SER A 135 -13.19 -23.02 7.47
N ASP A 136 -12.90 -24.31 7.73
CA ASP A 136 -11.58 -24.94 7.47
C ASP A 136 -11.59 -25.61 6.08
N ALA A 137 -12.34 -25.03 5.13
CA ALA A 137 -12.31 -25.47 3.74
C ALA A 137 -10.92 -25.12 3.17
N ARG A 138 -10.08 -26.13 2.98
CA ARG A 138 -8.78 -25.95 2.33
C ARG A 138 -8.99 -25.95 0.82
N SER A 139 -8.44 -24.95 0.15
CA SER A 139 -8.45 -24.88 -1.31
C SER A 139 -7.81 -26.15 -1.92
N GLU A 140 -8.36 -26.63 -3.04
CA GLU A 140 -8.05 -27.94 -3.64
C GLU A 140 -6.56 -28.17 -4.03
N GLY A 141 -5.70 -27.16 -3.92
CA GLY A 141 -4.26 -27.23 -4.21
C GLY A 141 -3.34 -27.47 -3.01
N LEU A 142 -3.85 -27.42 -1.77
CA LEU A 142 -3.09 -27.62 -0.52
C LEU A 142 -3.57 -28.84 0.28
N ALA A 143 -4.52 -29.60 -0.26
CA ALA A 143 -4.99 -30.84 0.33
C ALA A 143 -3.94 -31.93 0.14
N GLU A 144 -3.47 -32.52 1.25
CA GLU A 144 -2.74 -33.78 1.24
C GLU A 144 -3.56 -34.83 0.46
N PRO A 145 -2.94 -35.73 -0.33
CA PRO A 145 -3.67 -36.76 -1.07
C PRO A 145 -4.49 -37.62 -0.10
N GLY A 146 -5.81 -37.40 -0.06
CA GLY A 146 -6.74 -38.08 0.87
C GLY A 146 -7.41 -37.20 1.93
N SER A 147 -7.10 -35.89 2.03
CA SER A 147 -7.76 -34.96 2.96
C SER A 147 -8.84 -34.07 2.32
N GLY A 148 -9.19 -34.31 1.05
CA GLY A 148 -10.17 -33.54 0.27
C GLY A 148 -11.62 -33.81 0.67
N GLY A 149 -11.94 -33.72 1.96
CA GLY A 149 -13.32 -33.67 2.42
C GLY A 149 -13.90 -32.28 2.17
N PRO A 150 -15.20 -32.14 1.88
CA PRO A 150 -15.84 -30.83 1.88
C PRO A 150 -15.58 -30.15 3.22
N GLY A 151 -15.17 -28.88 3.18
CA GLY A 151 -14.89 -28.11 4.39
C GLY A 151 -16.06 -28.18 5.37
N ARG A 152 -15.79 -28.02 6.66
CA ARG A 152 -16.83 -27.92 7.70
C ARG A 152 -16.84 -26.51 8.26
N SER A 153 -18.00 -26.03 8.69
CA SER A 153 -18.11 -24.80 9.46
C SER A 153 -17.80 -25.10 10.93
N ASP A 154 -16.63 -24.70 11.42
CA ASP A 154 -16.22 -24.92 12.81
C ASP A 154 -16.71 -23.82 13.75
N SER A 155 -17.00 -22.63 13.22
CA SER A 155 -17.57 -21.51 13.97
C SER A 155 -18.86 -21.03 13.31
N ILE A 156 -19.96 -21.00 14.07
CA ILE A 156 -21.27 -20.53 13.60
C ILE A 156 -21.75 -19.48 14.61
N MET A 157 -21.85 -18.23 14.17
CA MET A 157 -22.25 -17.11 15.04
C MET A 157 -23.30 -16.26 14.35
N LEU A 158 -24.39 -15.97 15.06
CA LEU A 158 -25.43 -15.06 14.62
C LEU A 158 -25.25 -13.72 15.32
N LEU A 159 -25.21 -12.64 14.53
CA LEU A 159 -25.10 -11.27 15.01
C LEU A 159 -26.35 -10.50 14.59
N ARG A 160 -27.02 -9.86 15.55
CA ARG A 160 -28.10 -8.93 15.29
C ARG A 160 -27.64 -7.52 15.65
N ILE A 161 -27.67 -6.62 14.68
CA ILE A 161 -27.18 -5.24 14.83
C ILE A 161 -28.26 -4.27 14.37
N GLY A 162 -28.48 -3.19 15.14
CA GLY A 162 -29.43 -2.13 14.80
C GLY A 162 -30.83 -2.34 15.39
N GLY A 163 -31.70 -1.33 15.26
CA GLY A 163 -33.04 -1.35 15.85
C GLY A 163 -33.08 -1.17 17.37
N GLY A 164 -32.04 -0.57 17.96
CA GLY A 164 -31.98 -0.19 19.38
C GLY A 164 -31.27 -1.18 20.31
N ALA A 165 -31.06 -2.43 19.89
CA ALA A 165 -30.32 -3.42 20.67
C ALA A 165 -29.47 -4.32 19.76
N ASN A 166 -28.24 -4.59 20.20
CA ASN A 166 -27.33 -5.52 19.54
C ASN A 166 -27.29 -6.83 20.32
N ALA A 167 -27.30 -7.97 19.62
CA ALA A 167 -27.23 -9.29 20.23
C ALA A 167 -26.30 -10.21 19.43
N SER A 168 -25.68 -11.15 20.12
CA SER A 168 -24.83 -12.18 19.51
C SER A 168 -25.16 -13.54 20.08
N LEU A 169 -25.25 -14.56 19.22
CA LEU A 169 -25.47 -15.94 19.59
C LEU A 169 -24.42 -16.82 18.91
N SER A 170 -23.64 -17.55 19.71
CA SER A 170 -22.76 -18.60 19.19
C SER A 170 -23.51 -19.94 19.20
N ILE A 171 -23.49 -20.64 18.08
CA ILE A 171 -24.11 -21.96 17.91
C ILE A 171 -23.00 -23.00 17.97
N ALA A 172 -23.14 -23.99 18.86
CA ALA A 172 -22.16 -25.06 18.96
C ALA A 172 -22.17 -25.93 17.69
N ARG A 173 -21.00 -26.23 17.12
CA ARG A 173 -20.87 -26.98 15.86
C ARG A 173 -21.51 -28.37 15.87
N ASP A 174 -21.61 -28.99 17.05
CA ASP A 174 -22.15 -30.34 17.25
C ASP A 174 -23.64 -30.31 17.65
N THR A 175 -24.31 -29.16 17.59
CA THR A 175 -25.76 -29.08 17.82
C THR A 175 -26.48 -29.95 16.81
N VAL A 176 -27.30 -30.88 17.29
CA VAL A 176 -28.07 -31.80 16.44
C VAL A 176 -29.34 -31.11 15.97
N VAL A 177 -29.50 -31.00 14.66
CA VAL A 177 -30.59 -30.29 13.99
C VAL A 177 -31.08 -31.09 12.78
N GLU A 178 -32.29 -30.79 12.32
CA GLU A 178 -32.78 -31.31 11.05
C GLU A 178 -32.18 -30.49 9.90
N ILE A 179 -31.43 -31.15 9.02
CA ILE A 179 -30.81 -30.57 7.83
C ILE A 179 -31.73 -30.81 6.63
N PRO A 180 -32.17 -29.76 5.91
CA PRO A 180 -33.03 -29.89 4.74
C PRO A 180 -32.47 -30.87 3.71
N GLY A 181 -33.18 -31.96 3.41
CA GLY A 181 -32.77 -32.97 2.44
C GLY A 181 -31.76 -34.02 2.94
N HIS A 182 -31.26 -33.90 4.18
CA HIS A 182 -30.25 -34.81 4.75
C HIS A 182 -30.66 -35.45 6.09
N GLY A 183 -31.80 -35.04 6.67
CA GLY A 183 -32.30 -35.59 7.93
C GLY A 183 -31.59 -35.00 9.15
N THR A 184 -31.67 -35.68 10.29
CA THR A 184 -31.10 -35.16 11.56
C THR A 184 -29.61 -35.48 11.67
N ASP A 185 -28.79 -34.44 11.75
CA ASP A 185 -27.34 -34.56 11.95
C ASP A 185 -26.80 -33.31 12.70
N LYS A 186 -25.50 -33.25 12.92
CA LYS A 186 -24.81 -32.08 13.48
C LYS A 186 -24.90 -30.90 12.52
N ILE A 187 -25.14 -29.71 13.06
CA ILE A 187 -25.33 -28.49 12.27
C ILE A 187 -24.13 -28.14 11.37
N ASN A 188 -22.91 -28.50 11.79
CA ASN A 188 -21.71 -28.30 10.96
C ASN A 188 -21.66 -29.19 9.70
N ALA A 189 -22.41 -30.28 9.68
CA ALA A 189 -22.51 -31.16 8.51
C ALA A 189 -23.28 -30.48 7.38
N ALA A 190 -24.18 -29.53 7.68
CA ALA A 190 -24.92 -28.79 6.65
C ALA A 190 -23.98 -28.06 5.68
N TYR A 191 -22.91 -27.47 6.21
CA TYR A 191 -21.88 -26.83 5.39
C TYR A 191 -21.11 -27.86 4.53
N ALA A 192 -20.82 -29.03 5.08
CA ALA A 192 -20.14 -30.09 4.34
C ALA A 192 -21.01 -30.71 3.24
N PHE A 193 -22.33 -30.74 3.42
CA PHE A 193 -23.26 -31.32 2.45
C PHE A 193 -23.63 -30.37 1.32
N GLY A 194 -23.80 -29.09 1.60
CA GLY A 194 -24.33 -28.12 0.64
C GLY A 194 -23.81 -26.71 0.83
N GLY A 195 -22.61 -26.57 1.37
CA GLY A 195 -21.90 -25.30 1.46
C GLY A 195 -22.59 -24.26 2.37
N PRO A 196 -22.19 -22.98 2.23
CA PRO A 196 -22.78 -21.88 2.99
C PRO A 196 -24.29 -21.71 2.76
N ALA A 197 -24.85 -22.12 1.61
CA ALA A 197 -26.30 -22.04 1.37
C ALA A 197 -27.09 -22.99 2.26
N LEU A 198 -26.75 -24.28 2.26
CA LEU A 198 -27.45 -25.26 3.09
C LEU A 198 -27.23 -24.99 4.58
N ALA A 199 -26.05 -24.51 4.97
CA ALA A 199 -25.77 -24.08 6.34
C ALA A 199 -26.68 -22.91 6.76
N THR A 200 -26.79 -21.87 5.93
CA THR A 200 -27.68 -20.73 6.16
C THR A 200 -29.14 -21.17 6.32
N ARG A 201 -29.62 -22.02 5.41
CA ARG A 201 -30.99 -22.55 5.45
C ARG A 201 -31.26 -23.37 6.71
N THR A 202 -30.30 -24.19 7.11
CA THR A 202 -30.40 -25.02 8.33
C THR A 202 -30.48 -24.14 9.57
N VAL A 203 -29.64 -23.10 9.69
CA VAL A 203 -29.70 -22.16 10.83
C VAL A 203 -31.02 -21.40 10.85
N LYS A 204 -31.50 -20.95 9.68
CA LYS A 204 -32.80 -20.27 9.52
C LYS A 204 -33.95 -21.14 10.01
N GLN A 205 -33.97 -22.42 9.62
CA GLN A 205 -34.98 -23.39 10.06
C GLN A 205 -34.86 -23.70 11.56
N PHE A 206 -33.65 -23.91 12.06
CA PHE A 206 -33.40 -24.26 13.45
C PHE A 206 -33.81 -23.15 14.43
N LEU A 207 -33.49 -21.89 14.11
CA LEU A 207 -33.78 -20.75 14.97
C LEU A 207 -35.12 -20.05 14.65
N GLY A 208 -35.70 -20.31 13.48
CA GLY A 208 -36.93 -19.64 13.02
C GLY A 208 -36.75 -18.13 12.81
N VAL A 209 -35.53 -17.68 12.46
CA VAL A 209 -35.20 -16.26 12.26
C VAL A 209 -34.73 -16.00 10.84
N GLU A 210 -35.12 -14.85 10.28
CA GLU A 210 -34.61 -14.40 8.99
C GLU A 210 -33.15 -13.95 9.10
N ILE A 211 -32.36 -14.33 8.11
CA ILE A 211 -30.94 -13.98 7.96
C ILE A 211 -30.83 -13.06 6.75
N ASN A 212 -30.23 -11.89 6.92
CA ASN A 212 -30.14 -10.86 5.88
C ASN A 212 -28.78 -10.87 5.18
N HIS A 213 -27.74 -11.24 5.91
CA HIS A 213 -26.37 -11.26 5.42
C HIS A 213 -25.64 -12.49 5.92
N VAL A 214 -24.71 -12.98 5.11
CA VAL A 214 -23.79 -14.05 5.47
C VAL A 214 -22.37 -13.57 5.24
N VAL A 215 -21.50 -13.87 6.20
CA VAL A 215 -20.07 -13.63 6.14
C VAL A 215 -19.37 -14.97 6.34
N GLU A 216 -18.65 -15.41 5.32
CA GLU A 216 -17.76 -16.57 5.44
C GLU A 216 -16.33 -16.11 5.72
N VAL A 217 -15.68 -16.76 6.67
CA VAL A 217 -14.29 -16.52 7.05
C VAL A 217 -13.52 -17.83 6.92
N SER A 218 -12.59 -17.89 5.97
CA SER A 218 -11.68 -19.02 5.83
C SER A 218 -10.50 -18.89 6.80
N PHE A 219 -10.19 -19.99 7.51
CA PHE A 219 -9.04 -20.05 8.42
C PHE A 219 -7.68 -19.95 7.71
N GLU A 220 -7.61 -20.23 6.41
CA GLU A 220 -6.39 -20.09 5.61
C GLU A 220 -5.96 -18.62 5.51
N ASN A 221 -6.93 -17.71 5.41
CA ASN A 221 -6.71 -16.28 5.19
C ASN A 221 -6.89 -15.43 6.44
N PHE A 222 -7.36 -16.03 7.54
CA PHE A 222 -7.63 -15.33 8.79
C PHE A 222 -6.39 -14.62 9.37
N PRO A 223 -5.19 -15.24 9.43
CA PRO A 223 -4.01 -14.55 9.95
C PRO A 223 -3.67 -13.27 9.18
N GLN A 224 -3.75 -13.33 7.84
CA GLN A 224 -3.42 -12.17 6.99
C GLN A 224 -4.44 -11.04 7.18
N LEU A 225 -5.71 -11.36 7.41
CA LEU A 225 -6.74 -10.38 7.72
C LEU A 225 -6.41 -9.63 9.03
N ILE A 226 -6.02 -10.36 10.07
CA ILE A 226 -5.67 -9.78 11.36
C ILE A 226 -4.40 -8.92 11.26
N ASP A 227 -3.37 -9.42 10.57
CA ASP A 227 -2.13 -8.68 10.38
C ASP A 227 -2.35 -7.40 9.56
N ALA A 228 -3.23 -7.43 8.57
CA ALA A 228 -3.61 -6.24 7.79
C ALA A 228 -4.35 -5.18 8.63
N LEU A 229 -5.05 -5.58 9.69
CA LEU A 229 -5.67 -4.68 10.66
C LEU A 229 -4.66 -4.12 11.69
N GLY A 230 -3.41 -4.58 11.65
CA GLY A 230 -2.37 -4.21 12.61
C GLY A 230 -2.39 -5.06 13.89
N GLY A 231 -3.03 -6.23 13.85
CA GLY A 231 -3.24 -7.10 15.00
C GLY A 231 -4.51 -6.78 15.79
N VAL A 232 -4.84 -7.63 16.77
CA VAL A 232 -5.99 -7.44 17.68
C VAL A 232 -5.50 -7.31 19.11
N THR A 233 -6.14 -6.47 19.90
CA THR A 233 -5.84 -6.40 21.35
C THR A 233 -6.60 -7.48 22.12
N TYR A 234 -5.89 -8.47 22.65
CA TYR A 234 -6.42 -9.40 23.64
C TYR A 234 -6.35 -8.78 25.04
N LYS A 235 -7.48 -8.76 25.75
CA LYS A 235 -7.57 -8.35 27.16
C LYS A 235 -8.06 -9.52 28.00
N GLY A 236 -7.16 -10.16 28.72
CA GLY A 236 -7.55 -11.34 29.49
C GLY A 236 -6.50 -11.88 30.46
N GLY A 237 -6.73 -13.11 30.88
CA GLY A 237 -5.84 -13.85 31.77
C GLY A 237 -4.55 -14.29 31.08
N CYS A 238 -3.65 -14.92 31.86
CA CYS A 238 -2.50 -15.59 31.27
C CYS A 238 -2.98 -16.86 30.56
N VAL A 239 -2.72 -16.98 29.26
CA VAL A 239 -3.02 -18.20 28.48
C VAL A 239 -1.71 -18.85 28.11
N ARG A 240 -1.54 -20.11 28.49
CA ARG A 240 -0.40 -20.93 28.07
C ARG A 240 -0.94 -22.25 27.53
N SER A 241 -1.05 -22.35 26.21
CA SER A 241 -1.58 -23.54 25.54
C SER A 241 -0.51 -24.17 24.66
N LYS A 242 -0.36 -25.49 24.76
CA LYS A 242 0.47 -26.26 23.82
C LYS A 242 -0.46 -26.79 22.73
N ILE A 243 -0.25 -26.31 21.51
CA ILE A 243 -1.03 -26.67 20.34
C ILE A 243 -0.21 -27.70 19.56
N ASN A 244 -0.69 -28.93 19.49
CA ASN A 244 -0.07 -30.01 18.72
C ASN A 244 -0.91 -30.25 17.46
N GLY A 245 -0.30 -30.26 16.26
CA GLY A 245 -1.01 -30.66 15.04
C GLY A 245 -0.82 -29.81 13.77
N GLY A 246 0.03 -28.78 13.74
CA GLY A 246 0.42 -28.10 12.49
C GLY A 246 0.92 -26.67 12.71
N ARG A 247 1.72 -26.05 11.84
CA ARG A 247 2.04 -26.31 10.41
C ARG A 247 3.10 -27.41 10.20
N SER A 248 2.63 -28.56 9.70
CA SER A 248 3.38 -29.66 9.08
C SER A 248 4.22 -30.67 9.92
N ASN A 249 4.20 -30.70 11.27
CA ASN A 249 4.53 -31.88 12.16
C ASN A 249 5.18 -31.49 13.53
N GLY A 250 5.08 -30.24 14.00
CA GLY A 250 5.61 -29.83 15.31
C GLY A 250 4.64 -28.93 16.07
N GLY A 251 4.63 -29.03 17.41
CA GLY A 251 3.73 -28.29 18.27
C GLY A 251 4.17 -26.85 18.54
N THR A 252 3.25 -25.89 18.45
CA THR A 252 3.46 -24.49 18.84
C THR A 252 2.94 -24.25 20.26
N THR A 253 3.50 -23.29 21.00
CA THR A 253 2.99 -22.91 22.32
C THR A 253 2.50 -21.48 22.29
N LEU A 254 1.19 -21.30 22.33
CA LEU A 254 0.57 -19.98 22.51
C LEU A 254 0.82 -19.50 23.94
N ARG A 255 1.40 -18.30 24.08
CA ARG A 255 1.69 -17.66 25.36
C ARG A 255 1.17 -16.23 25.36
N LEU A 256 0.00 -16.02 25.93
CA LEU A 256 -0.57 -14.70 26.15
C LEU A 256 -0.34 -14.30 27.61
N LYS A 257 0.24 -13.11 27.82
CA LYS A 257 0.43 -12.56 29.16
C LYS A 257 -0.90 -12.03 29.68
N ARG A 258 -1.09 -12.09 31.01
CA ARG A 258 -2.22 -11.42 31.66
C ARG A 258 -2.15 -9.92 31.38
N GLY A 259 -3.29 -9.32 31.04
CA GLY A 259 -3.41 -7.90 30.73
C GLY A 259 -3.78 -7.67 29.28
N SER A 260 -3.40 -6.51 28.74
CA SER A 260 -3.63 -6.13 27.34
C SER A 260 -2.40 -6.53 26.54
N THR A 261 -2.57 -7.46 25.59
CA THR A 261 -1.50 -7.89 24.67
C THR A 261 -2.02 -7.76 23.25
N GLU A 262 -1.24 -7.15 22.35
CA GLU A 262 -1.54 -7.20 20.92
C GLU A 262 -1.12 -8.58 20.39
N ILE A 263 -2.03 -9.22 19.68
CA ILE A 263 -1.85 -10.52 19.06
C ILE A 263 -1.86 -10.36 17.54
N ASP A 264 -0.90 -11.02 16.90
CA ASP A 264 -0.81 -11.15 15.44
C ASP A 264 -1.82 -12.20 14.95
N GLY A 265 -1.94 -12.34 13.63
CA GLY A 265 -2.89 -13.26 13.01
C GLY A 265 -2.64 -14.72 13.35
N ASP A 266 -1.38 -15.12 13.49
CA ASP A 266 -0.99 -16.49 13.85
C ASP A 266 -1.35 -16.83 15.31
N GLN A 267 -1.28 -15.86 16.22
CA GLN A 267 -1.69 -16.03 17.62
C GLN A 267 -3.22 -15.94 17.80
N ALA A 268 -3.91 -15.28 16.87
CA ALA A 268 -5.36 -15.10 16.90
C ALA A 268 -6.11 -16.32 16.35
N LEU A 269 -5.50 -17.10 15.45
CA LEU A 269 -6.04 -18.34 14.89
C LEU A 269 -5.92 -19.51 15.89
#